data_AF-A0A2I2FJ91-F1
#
_entry.id   AF-A0A2I2FJ91-F1
#
_cell.length_a   1.000
_cell.length_b   1.000
_cell.length_c   1.000
_cell.angle_alpha   90.00
_cell.angle_beta   90.00
_cell.angle_gamma   90.00
#
_symmetry.space_group_name_H-M   'P 1'
#
loop_
_entity.id
_entity.type
_entity.pdbx_description
1 polymer ?
#
loop_
_entity_poly.entity_id
_entity_poly.type
_entity_poly.pdbx_seq_one_letter_code
_entity_poly.pdbx_strand_id
1 'polypeptide(L)'
;MTSGPYSLRLKSPSETGAHLFTLLSDYVQSTSTPAATVAQSIHKLGEGPIANPQNEGPSVESFLWETWAVVIDLAKQLPNDGLDRLVDVLQALTAIPASTVSIWESESKVWTDLPILGPSMREAWITPDTDSPEETRTEWVNLNSFAARLLALPSITWVNFAVWTMRDALENRSDDKDIGTMHVDAAAEWVLHAGKELVGYATSTDQSEERALAGGKLYHGPATVCAERWEFWKKRFGEVAEALGDNRVRAKAKKAQEAMETITIG
;
A
#
# COMPACT_ATOMS: atom_id res chain seq x y z
N MET A 1 22.41 1.33 -13.66
CA MET A 1 22.18 2.79 -13.77
C MET A 1 21.75 3.24 -12.40
N THR A 2 22.54 4.07 -11.72
CA THR A 2 22.15 4.65 -10.44
C THR A 2 21.11 5.73 -10.72
N SER A 3 19.86 5.50 -10.27
CA SER A 3 18.78 6.47 -10.26
C SER A 3 19.28 7.78 -9.63
N GLY A 4 19.02 8.93 -10.27
CA GLY A 4 19.34 10.25 -9.66
C GLY A 4 18.52 10.49 -8.39
N PRO A 5 18.88 11.48 -7.55
CA PRO A 5 18.17 11.74 -6.29
C PRO A 5 16.70 12.12 -6.56
N TYR A 6 15.78 11.56 -5.77
CA TYR A 6 14.35 11.86 -5.86
C TYR A 6 14.05 13.30 -5.41
N SER A 7 13.20 14.01 -6.16
CA SER A 7 12.71 15.34 -5.74
C SER A 7 11.47 15.19 -4.86
N LEU A 8 11.69 14.79 -3.60
CA LEU A 8 10.63 14.54 -2.62
C LEU A 8 10.15 15.84 -1.97
N ARG A 9 8.86 15.91 -1.62
CA ARG A 9 8.25 17.07 -0.98
C ARG A 9 7.25 16.66 0.10
N LEU A 10 7.13 17.49 1.13
CA LEU A 10 6.09 17.39 2.16
C LEU A 10 5.39 18.74 2.30
N LYS A 11 4.06 18.74 2.26
CA LYS A 11 3.27 19.98 2.31
C LYS A 11 2.99 20.35 3.77
N SER A 12 3.46 21.53 4.17
CA SER A 12 3.18 22.16 5.47
C SER A 12 3.44 21.24 6.70
N PRO A 13 4.64 20.67 6.85
CA PRO A 13 4.92 19.77 7.96
C PRO A 13 5.01 20.51 9.30
N SER A 14 4.66 19.81 10.39
CA SER A 14 5.12 20.23 11.72
C SER A 14 6.64 20.00 11.85
N GLU A 15 7.24 20.43 12.96
CA GLU A 15 8.66 20.17 13.23
C GLU A 15 8.98 18.66 13.25
N THR A 16 8.11 17.86 13.87
CA THR A 16 8.25 16.39 13.91
C THR A 16 8.14 15.79 12.51
N GLY A 17 7.13 16.21 11.73
CA GLY A 17 6.93 15.76 10.36
C GLY A 17 8.12 16.12 9.45
N ALA A 18 8.70 17.30 9.64
CA ALA A 18 9.90 17.71 8.91
C ALA A 18 11.11 16.82 9.25
N HIS A 19 11.32 16.50 10.53
CA HIS A 19 12.38 15.59 10.95
C HIS A 19 12.20 14.17 10.39
N LEU A 20 10.98 13.63 10.45
CA LEU A 20 10.64 12.33 9.87
C LEU A 20 10.87 12.31 8.36
N PHE A 21 10.44 13.37 7.67
CA PHE A 21 10.58 13.51 6.24
C PHE A 21 12.04 13.57 5.80
N THR A 22 12.87 14.39 6.46
CA THR A 22 14.31 14.45 6.18
C THR A 22 14.96 13.09 6.41
N LEU A 23 14.70 12.46 7.56
CA LEU A 23 15.26 11.15 7.90
C LEU A 23 14.93 10.09 6.84
N LEU A 24 13.66 9.97 6.45
CA LEU A 24 13.22 8.99 5.47
C LEU A 24 13.69 9.34 4.06
N SER A 25 13.69 10.62 3.67
CA SER A 25 14.17 11.10 2.36
C SER A 25 15.64 10.80 2.17
N ASP A 26 16.47 11.07 3.18
CA ASP A 26 17.91 10.77 3.14
C ASP A 26 18.14 9.26 3.03
N TYR A 27 17.34 8.46 3.73
CA TYR A 27 17.45 7.00 3.70
C TYR A 27 17.05 6.37 2.36
N VAL A 28 15.98 6.84 1.72
CA VAL A 28 15.57 6.30 0.41
C VAL A 28 16.55 6.71 -0.70
N GLN A 29 17.27 7.82 -0.51
CA GLN A 29 18.31 8.28 -1.45
C GLN A 29 19.69 7.64 -1.19
N SER A 30 20.01 7.26 0.04
CA SER A 30 21.29 6.66 0.42
C SER A 30 21.20 5.15 0.55
N THR A 31 22.01 4.39 -0.19
CA THR A 31 22.03 2.93 -0.10
C THR A 31 22.86 2.37 1.06
N SER A 32 23.60 3.21 1.79
CA SER A 32 24.55 2.76 2.81
C SER A 32 23.96 2.62 4.22
N THR A 33 22.85 3.30 4.50
CA THR A 33 22.21 3.26 5.82
C THR A 33 21.33 2.02 5.93
N PRO A 34 21.48 1.18 6.99
CA PRO A 34 20.57 0.07 7.25
C PRO A 34 19.17 0.55 7.68
N ALA A 35 18.11 -0.14 7.25
CA ALA A 35 16.73 0.16 7.64
C ALA A 35 16.54 0.19 9.17
N ALA A 36 17.20 -0.72 9.89
CA ALA A 36 17.16 -0.80 11.35
C ALA A 36 17.65 0.49 12.03
N THR A 37 18.65 1.18 11.49
CA THR A 37 19.14 2.45 12.04
C THR A 37 18.09 3.56 11.92
N VAL A 38 17.36 3.55 10.81
CA VAL A 38 16.28 4.51 10.55
C VAL A 38 15.07 4.21 11.44
N ALA A 39 14.67 2.94 11.54
CA ALA A 39 13.61 2.49 12.44
C ALA A 39 13.89 2.89 13.90
N GLN A 40 15.13 2.71 14.38
CA GLN A 40 15.53 3.16 15.71
C GLN A 40 15.48 4.69 15.88
N SER A 41 15.84 5.43 14.84
CA SER A 41 15.73 6.90 14.86
C SER A 41 14.28 7.36 14.93
N ILE A 42 13.37 6.73 14.18
CA ILE A 42 11.92 6.97 14.27
C ILE A 42 11.40 6.62 15.67
N HIS A 43 11.79 5.46 16.20
CA HIS A 43 11.40 5.04 17.55
C HIS A 43 11.85 6.05 18.61
N LYS A 44 13.09 6.54 18.52
CA LYS A 44 13.64 7.55 19.42
C LYS A 44 12.88 8.87 19.36
N LEU A 45 12.46 9.31 18.17
CA LEU A 45 11.61 10.50 18.03
C LEU A 45 10.27 10.32 18.75
N GLY A 46 9.74 9.10 18.79
CA GLY A 46 8.51 8.73 19.47
C GLY A 46 8.65 8.39 20.96
N GLU A 47 9.87 8.28 21.53
CA GLU A 47 10.07 7.81 22.91
C GLU A 47 9.30 8.64 23.94
N GLY A 48 9.30 9.98 23.79
CA GLY A 48 8.56 10.86 24.70
C GLY A 48 7.05 10.57 24.71
N PRO A 49 6.37 10.68 23.54
CA PRO A 49 4.95 10.33 23.42
C PRO A 49 4.62 8.89 23.83
N ILE A 50 5.47 7.91 23.49
CA ILE A 50 5.25 6.49 23.79
C ILE A 50 5.40 6.19 25.28
N ALA A 51 6.42 6.75 25.94
CA ALA A 51 6.72 6.47 27.34
C ALA A 51 5.82 7.25 28.32
N ASN A 52 5.27 8.39 27.91
CA ASN A 52 4.49 9.25 28.81
C ASN A 52 3.20 9.77 28.15
N PRO A 53 2.12 8.96 28.13
CA PRO A 53 0.86 9.31 27.48
C PRO A 53 0.14 10.53 28.08
N GLN A 54 0.53 11.01 29.26
CA GLN A 54 -0.08 12.15 29.96
C GLN A 54 0.74 13.45 29.89
N ASN A 55 1.80 13.50 29.09
CA ASN A 55 2.66 14.67 28.99
C ASN A 55 2.02 15.82 28.19
N GLU A 56 2.45 17.07 28.41
CA GLU A 56 1.94 18.28 27.71
C GLU A 56 2.36 18.37 26.21
N GLY A 57 3.14 17.39 25.72
CA GLY A 57 3.57 17.29 24.32
C GLY A 57 2.54 16.59 23.41
N PRO A 58 2.90 16.33 22.12
CA PRO A 58 2.04 15.56 21.23
C PRO A 58 1.75 14.19 21.82
N SER A 59 0.48 13.77 21.81
CA SER A 59 0.11 12.44 22.25
C SER A 59 0.76 11.38 21.33
N VAL A 60 0.87 10.14 21.81
CA VAL A 60 1.32 9.02 20.97
C VAL A 60 0.47 8.88 19.71
N GLU A 61 -0.84 9.15 19.83
CA GLU A 61 -1.76 9.17 18.69
C GLU A 61 -1.37 10.24 17.67
N SER A 62 -1.13 11.49 18.09
CA SER A 62 -0.72 12.57 17.18
C SER A 62 0.61 12.26 16.49
N PHE A 63 1.58 11.72 17.22
CA PHE A 63 2.87 11.31 16.66
C PHE A 63 2.72 10.21 15.60
N LEU A 64 1.87 9.21 15.84
CA LEU A 64 1.64 8.13 14.89
C LEU A 64 0.89 8.60 13.64
N TRP A 65 -0.14 9.43 13.79
CA TRP A 65 -0.82 10.07 12.66
C TRP A 65 0.16 10.81 11.75
N GLU A 66 1.05 11.60 12.34
CA GLU A 66 2.06 12.34 11.59
C GLU A 66 3.10 11.40 10.94
N THR A 67 3.54 10.37 11.67
CA THR A 67 4.47 9.36 11.15
C THR A 67 3.91 8.68 9.90
N TRP A 68 2.65 8.24 9.95
CA TRP A 68 2.02 7.58 8.82
C TRP A 68 1.70 8.53 7.69
N ALA A 69 1.30 9.78 7.97
CA ALA A 69 1.13 10.80 6.93
C ALA A 69 2.42 11.00 6.13
N VAL A 70 3.57 11.15 6.80
CA VAL A 70 4.87 11.31 6.13
C VAL A 70 5.25 10.07 5.31
N VAL A 71 5.10 8.87 5.87
CA VAL A 71 5.39 7.61 5.18
C VAL A 71 4.53 7.47 3.92
N ILE A 72 3.23 7.74 4.02
CA ILE A 72 2.28 7.62 2.90
C ILE A 72 2.57 8.66 1.82
N ASP A 73 2.85 9.91 2.20
CA ASP A 73 3.18 10.96 1.24
C ASP A 73 4.50 10.68 0.51
N LEU A 74 5.49 10.09 1.19
CA LEU A 74 6.71 9.62 0.55
C LEU A 74 6.43 8.46 -0.40
N ALA A 75 5.65 7.46 0.03
CA ALA A 75 5.32 6.31 -0.80
C ALA A 75 4.69 6.72 -2.14
N LYS A 76 3.79 7.72 -2.14
CA LYS A 76 3.20 8.27 -3.38
C LYS A 76 4.24 8.80 -4.38
N GLN A 77 5.37 9.29 -3.91
CA GLN A 77 6.39 9.95 -4.75
C GLN A 77 7.52 9.01 -5.19
N LEU A 78 7.63 7.82 -4.60
CA LEU A 78 8.78 6.95 -4.79
C LEU A 78 8.56 5.92 -5.91
N PRO A 79 9.59 5.64 -6.74
CA PRO A 79 9.60 4.47 -7.60
C PRO A 79 9.85 3.18 -6.79
N ASN A 80 9.73 2.04 -7.47
CA ASN A 80 9.77 0.70 -6.84
C ASN A 80 10.96 0.45 -5.90
N ASP A 81 12.17 0.89 -6.26
CA ASP A 81 13.37 0.73 -5.42
C ASP A 81 13.28 1.56 -4.13
N GLY A 82 12.74 2.79 -4.21
CA GLY A 82 12.44 3.61 -3.05
C GLY A 82 11.33 3.03 -2.18
N LEU A 83 10.29 2.46 -2.79
CA LEU A 83 9.19 1.79 -2.09
C LEU A 83 9.68 0.56 -1.33
N ASP A 84 10.51 -0.28 -1.93
CA ASP A 84 11.11 -1.46 -1.28
C ASP A 84 11.90 -1.02 -0.04
N ARG A 85 12.71 0.02 -0.16
CA ARG A 85 13.46 0.58 0.98
C ARG A 85 12.54 1.07 2.08
N LEU A 86 11.45 1.77 1.74
CA LEU A 86 10.50 2.27 2.73
C LEU A 86 9.79 1.12 3.46
N VAL A 87 9.46 0.04 2.75
CA VAL A 87 8.92 -1.21 3.34
C VAL A 87 9.92 -1.84 4.29
N ASP A 88 11.22 -1.86 3.95
CA ASP A 88 12.27 -2.36 4.86
C ASP A 88 12.30 -1.60 6.20
N VAL A 89 12.02 -0.30 6.19
CA VAL A 89 11.93 0.50 7.44
C VAL A 89 10.73 0.06 8.28
N LEU A 90 9.56 -0.16 7.67
CA LEU A 90 8.38 -0.64 8.38
C LEU A 90 8.61 -2.04 8.94
N GLN A 91 9.21 -2.94 8.15
CA GLN A 91 9.62 -4.26 8.63
C GLN A 91 10.60 -4.15 9.81
N ALA A 92 11.58 -3.24 9.74
CA ALA A 92 12.53 -3.04 10.82
C ALA A 92 11.91 -2.42 12.08
N LEU A 93 10.89 -1.56 11.95
CA LEU A 93 10.10 -1.08 13.08
C LEU A 93 9.43 -2.26 13.81
N THR A 94 8.85 -3.21 13.09
CA THR A 94 8.19 -4.38 13.72
C THR A 94 9.13 -5.26 14.55
N ALA A 95 10.45 -5.15 14.32
CA ALA A 95 11.48 -5.89 15.06
C ALA A 95 11.93 -5.17 16.35
N ILE A 96 11.51 -3.93 16.59
CA ILE A 96 11.78 -3.20 17.82
C ILE A 96 10.99 -3.83 18.98
N PRO A 97 11.58 -4.00 20.19
CA PRO A 97 10.85 -4.51 21.34
C PRO A 97 9.52 -3.79 21.56
N ALA A 98 8.47 -4.56 21.80
CA ALA A 98 7.10 -4.05 21.85
C ALA A 98 6.90 -3.10 23.04
N SER A 99 6.51 -1.86 22.74
CA SER A 99 5.92 -0.92 23.70
C SER A 99 4.41 -0.92 23.52
N THR A 100 3.66 -1.08 24.61
CA THR A 100 2.19 -1.11 24.57
C THR A 100 1.64 0.27 24.92
N VAL A 101 0.68 0.73 24.14
CA VAL A 101 -0.03 2.00 24.35
C VAL A 101 -1.53 1.77 24.20
N SER A 102 -2.34 2.63 24.82
CA SER A 102 -3.79 2.64 24.64
C SER A 102 -4.17 3.71 23.62
N ILE A 103 -4.76 3.30 22.50
CA ILE A 103 -5.27 4.18 21.44
C ILE A 103 -6.72 3.79 21.19
N TRP A 104 -7.63 4.77 21.20
CA TRP A 104 -9.08 4.56 21.02
C TRP A 104 -9.64 3.43 21.90
N GLU A 105 -9.27 3.43 23.18
CA GLU A 105 -9.70 2.44 24.18
C GLU A 105 -9.23 1.00 23.90
N SER A 106 -8.29 0.80 22.96
CA SER A 106 -7.65 -0.49 22.68
C SER A 106 -6.17 -0.45 23.00
N GLU A 107 -5.67 -1.49 23.67
CA GLU A 107 -4.23 -1.70 23.80
C GLU A 107 -3.64 -2.13 22.45
N SER A 108 -2.47 -1.59 22.12
CA SER A 108 -1.75 -1.89 20.89
C SER A 108 -0.24 -1.79 21.10
N LYS A 109 0.50 -2.72 20.50
CA LYS A 109 1.96 -2.70 20.45
C LYS A 109 2.39 -1.79 19.30
N VAL A 110 2.97 -0.64 19.63
CA VAL A 110 3.22 0.49 18.71
C VAL A 110 3.81 0.06 17.36
N TRP A 111 4.85 -0.77 17.35
CA TRP A 111 5.50 -1.16 16.10
C TRP A 111 5.12 -2.55 15.59
N THR A 112 4.61 -3.42 16.46
CA THR A 112 4.15 -4.75 16.04
C THR A 112 2.80 -4.63 15.32
N ASP A 113 1.87 -3.88 15.89
CA ASP A 113 0.49 -3.81 15.40
C ASP A 113 0.27 -2.62 14.44
N LEU A 114 1.23 -1.70 14.37
CA LEU A 114 1.21 -0.49 13.52
C LEU A 114 -0.12 0.28 13.65
N PRO A 115 -0.52 0.68 14.88
CA PRO A 115 -1.79 1.35 15.11
C PRO A 115 -1.86 2.65 14.31
N ILE A 116 -3.07 3.03 13.92
CA ILE A 116 -3.38 4.21 13.09
C ILE A 116 -2.94 4.09 11.62
N LEU A 117 -1.99 3.21 11.26
CA LEU A 117 -1.55 3.07 9.87
C LEU A 117 -2.70 2.68 8.92
N GLY A 118 -3.55 1.73 9.31
CA GLY A 118 -4.73 1.33 8.54
C GLY A 118 -5.71 2.50 8.30
N PRO A 119 -6.16 3.20 9.35
CA PRO A 119 -6.91 4.46 9.24
C PRO A 119 -6.26 5.51 8.34
N SER A 120 -4.97 5.79 8.51
CA SER A 120 -4.23 6.76 7.67
C SER A 120 -4.22 6.33 6.19
N MET A 121 -4.01 5.04 5.93
CA MET A 121 -4.08 4.50 4.56
C MET A 121 -5.47 4.64 3.97
N ARG A 122 -6.53 4.39 4.76
CA ARG A 122 -7.92 4.57 4.30
C ARG A 122 -8.22 6.01 3.94
N GLU A 123 -7.76 6.98 4.73
CA GLU A 123 -7.93 8.41 4.43
C GLU A 123 -7.19 8.81 3.15
N ALA A 124 -6.01 8.25 2.92
CA ALA A 124 -5.24 8.47 1.70
C ALA A 124 -5.80 7.74 0.47
N TRP A 125 -6.73 6.80 0.63
CA TRP A 125 -7.25 5.91 -0.43
C TRP A 125 -8.31 6.60 -1.32
N ILE A 126 -7.94 7.74 -1.90
CA ILE A 126 -8.79 8.54 -2.77
C ILE A 126 -8.41 8.23 -4.21
N THR A 127 -9.24 7.44 -4.88
CA THR A 127 -9.04 7.09 -6.29
C THR A 127 -9.17 8.35 -7.16
N PRO A 128 -8.17 8.68 -8.01
CA PRO A 128 -8.26 9.82 -8.90
C PRO A 128 -9.32 9.64 -9.99
N ASP A 129 -9.83 10.76 -10.51
CA ASP A 129 -10.65 10.77 -11.72
C ASP A 129 -9.78 10.58 -12.98
N THR A 130 -10.39 10.20 -14.11
CA THR A 130 -9.66 9.92 -15.36
C THR A 130 -8.92 11.15 -15.91
N ASP A 131 -9.46 12.35 -15.68
CA ASP A 131 -8.92 13.64 -16.06
C ASP A 131 -7.92 14.24 -15.06
N SER A 132 -7.66 13.55 -13.94
CA SER A 132 -6.68 13.99 -12.94
C SER A 132 -5.28 14.18 -13.55
N PRO A 133 -4.43 15.05 -13.00
CA PRO A 133 -3.05 15.21 -13.47
C PRO A 133 -2.27 13.89 -13.49
N GLU A 134 -1.33 13.75 -14.41
CA GLU A 134 -0.50 12.54 -14.52
C GLU A 134 0.28 12.22 -13.24
N GLU A 135 0.75 13.25 -12.55
CA GLU A 135 1.40 13.14 -11.23
C GLU A 135 0.47 12.46 -10.24
N THR A 136 -0.77 12.95 -10.08
CA THR A 136 -1.78 12.36 -9.17
C THR A 136 -2.12 10.91 -9.54
N ARG A 137 -2.18 10.59 -10.83
CA ARG A 137 -2.39 9.19 -11.28
C ARG A 137 -1.20 8.29 -10.95
N THR A 138 0.02 8.83 -11.04
CA THR A 138 1.26 8.11 -10.69
C THR A 138 1.34 7.89 -9.18
N GLU A 139 1.01 8.91 -8.38
CA GLU A 139 0.92 8.82 -6.92
C GLU A 139 -0.05 7.72 -6.49
N TRP A 140 -1.18 7.59 -7.17
CA TRP A 140 -2.16 6.52 -6.91
C TRP A 140 -1.58 5.12 -7.17
N VAL A 141 -0.87 4.93 -8.29
CA VAL A 141 -0.22 3.66 -8.61
C VAL A 141 0.86 3.33 -7.57
N ASN A 142 1.69 4.30 -7.19
CA ASN A 142 2.73 4.12 -6.18
C ASN A 142 2.14 3.79 -4.80
N LEU A 143 1.04 4.43 -4.41
CA LEU A 143 0.33 4.12 -3.16
C LEU A 143 -0.19 2.67 -3.14
N ASN A 144 -0.77 2.20 -4.26
CA ASN A 144 -1.19 0.81 -4.40
C ASN A 144 0.00 -0.15 -4.36
N SER A 145 1.09 0.20 -5.04
CA SER A 145 2.35 -0.54 -5.05
C SER A 145 2.96 -0.70 -3.66
N PHE A 146 2.92 0.36 -2.84
CA PHE A 146 3.35 0.36 -1.45
C PHE A 146 2.45 -0.53 -0.59
N ALA A 147 1.13 -0.34 -0.66
CA ALA A 147 0.17 -1.14 0.10
C ALA A 147 0.27 -2.64 -0.21
N ALA A 148 0.47 -2.98 -1.49
CA ALA A 148 0.66 -4.35 -1.94
C ALA A 148 1.88 -5.01 -1.27
N ARG A 149 3.01 -4.31 -1.20
CA ARG A 149 4.22 -4.83 -0.52
C ARG A 149 4.02 -4.97 0.99
N LEU A 150 3.31 -4.04 1.61
CA LEU A 150 3.03 -4.12 3.05
C LEU A 150 2.13 -5.29 3.41
N LEU A 151 1.34 -5.85 2.48
CA LEU A 151 0.50 -7.02 2.74
C LEU A 151 1.32 -8.28 3.11
N ALA A 152 2.63 -8.30 2.80
CA ALA A 152 3.53 -9.36 3.25
C ALA A 152 3.88 -9.29 4.75
N LEU A 153 3.59 -8.17 5.43
CA LEU A 153 3.80 -8.03 6.86
C LEU A 153 2.67 -8.72 7.64
N PRO A 154 2.97 -9.52 8.69
CA PRO A 154 1.96 -10.30 9.41
C PRO A 154 0.80 -9.48 10.02
N SER A 155 1.06 -8.22 10.35
CA SER A 155 0.08 -7.33 11.00
C SER A 155 -0.84 -6.60 10.01
N ILE A 156 -0.63 -6.78 8.71
CA ILE A 156 -1.36 -6.09 7.66
C ILE A 156 -2.39 -7.04 7.04
N THR A 157 -3.66 -6.67 7.10
CA THR A 157 -4.79 -7.48 6.62
C THR A 157 -5.61 -6.77 5.53
N TRP A 158 -4.98 -5.85 4.79
CA TRP A 158 -5.63 -4.92 3.85
C TRP A 158 -6.08 -5.52 2.51
N VAL A 159 -6.60 -6.75 2.52
CA VAL A 159 -7.12 -7.42 1.32
C VAL A 159 -8.26 -6.62 0.69
N ASN A 160 -9.03 -5.86 1.49
CA ASN A 160 -10.06 -4.98 0.99
C ASN A 160 -9.54 -3.92 -0.01
N PHE A 161 -8.35 -3.36 0.20
CA PHE A 161 -7.77 -2.38 -0.73
C PHE A 161 -7.43 -3.01 -2.07
N ALA A 162 -6.86 -4.22 -2.06
CA ALA A 162 -6.64 -5.01 -3.27
C ALA A 162 -7.95 -5.25 -4.02
N VAL A 163 -8.98 -5.73 -3.32
CA VAL A 163 -10.28 -6.02 -3.92
C VAL A 163 -10.93 -4.77 -4.50
N TRP A 164 -10.87 -3.62 -3.82
CA TRP A 164 -11.41 -2.37 -4.37
C TRP A 164 -10.71 -1.96 -5.65
N THR A 165 -9.36 -1.99 -5.66
CA THR A 165 -8.57 -1.62 -6.84
C THR A 165 -8.79 -2.59 -8.01
N MET A 166 -8.80 -3.90 -7.74
CA MET A 166 -9.06 -4.93 -8.76
C MET A 166 -10.48 -4.81 -9.32
N ARG A 167 -11.48 -4.55 -8.45
CA ARG A 167 -12.87 -4.33 -8.87
C ARG A 167 -13.01 -3.13 -9.80
N ASP A 168 -12.37 -2.01 -9.46
CA ASP A 168 -12.45 -0.79 -10.27
C ASP A 168 -11.77 -0.94 -11.64
N ALA A 169 -10.69 -1.72 -11.70
CA ALA A 169 -9.95 -1.98 -12.94
C ALA A 169 -10.62 -3.05 -13.82
N LEU A 170 -11.13 -4.14 -13.23
CA LEU A 170 -11.43 -5.38 -13.96
C LEU A 170 -12.91 -5.77 -13.93
N GLU A 171 -13.66 -5.39 -12.88
CA GLU A 171 -15.04 -5.83 -12.66
C GLU A 171 -16.09 -4.75 -12.97
N ASN A 172 -15.75 -3.47 -12.89
CA ASN A 172 -16.73 -2.38 -13.05
C ASN A 172 -16.82 -1.79 -14.45
N ARG A 173 -15.83 -2.03 -15.32
CA ARG A 173 -15.66 -1.30 -16.58
C ARG A 173 -15.90 -2.21 -17.78
N SER A 174 -17.02 -1.99 -18.48
CA SER A 174 -17.47 -2.71 -19.67
C SER A 174 -17.02 -2.09 -21.00
N ASP A 175 -16.55 -0.84 -20.98
CA ASP A 175 -16.31 -0.06 -22.19
C ASP A 175 -14.80 0.14 -22.38
N ASP A 176 -14.20 -0.64 -23.27
CA ASP A 176 -12.75 -0.73 -23.53
C ASP A 176 -12.08 0.60 -23.94
N LYS A 177 -12.86 1.66 -24.18
CA LYS A 177 -12.35 2.97 -24.63
C LYS A 177 -11.77 3.83 -23.51
N ASP A 178 -12.01 3.46 -22.25
CA ASP A 178 -11.64 4.26 -21.08
C ASP A 178 -11.10 3.38 -19.93
N ILE A 179 -10.31 2.37 -20.31
CA ILE A 179 -9.46 1.66 -19.35
C ILE A 179 -8.41 2.68 -18.89
N GLY A 180 -8.77 3.46 -17.87
CA GLY A 180 -7.90 4.45 -17.26
C GLY A 180 -6.60 3.75 -16.90
N THR A 181 -5.53 4.11 -17.60
CA THR A 181 -4.24 3.42 -17.59
C THR A 181 -3.73 3.17 -16.16
N MET A 182 -4.01 4.10 -15.25
CA MET A 182 -3.67 3.98 -13.83
C MET A 182 -4.41 2.87 -13.06
N HIS A 183 -5.66 2.53 -13.41
CA HIS A 183 -6.40 1.51 -12.65
C HIS A 183 -5.83 0.13 -12.94
N VAL A 184 -5.53 -0.15 -14.21
CA VAL A 184 -4.86 -1.41 -14.60
C VAL A 184 -3.46 -1.47 -14.02
N ASP A 185 -2.70 -0.36 -14.08
CA ASP A 185 -1.36 -0.34 -13.49
C ASP A 185 -1.43 -0.60 -11.97
N ALA A 186 -2.33 0.08 -11.24
CA ALA A 186 -2.51 -0.13 -9.80
C ALA A 186 -2.97 -1.56 -9.47
N ALA A 187 -3.91 -2.12 -10.23
CA ALA A 187 -4.35 -3.51 -10.06
C ALA A 187 -3.21 -4.51 -10.32
N ALA A 188 -2.39 -4.25 -11.33
CA ALA A 188 -1.23 -5.08 -11.62
C ALA A 188 -0.20 -5.05 -10.48
N GLU A 189 -0.01 -3.93 -9.78
CA GLU A 189 0.87 -3.87 -8.61
C GLU A 189 0.46 -4.87 -7.52
N TRP A 190 -0.84 -5.02 -7.24
CA TRP A 190 -1.35 -5.99 -6.26
C TRP A 190 -1.03 -7.43 -6.64
N VAL A 191 -1.19 -7.80 -7.92
CA VAL A 191 -0.82 -9.13 -8.39
C VAL A 191 0.68 -9.36 -8.27
N LEU A 192 1.50 -8.40 -8.72
CA LEU A 192 2.94 -8.55 -8.82
C LEU A 192 3.64 -8.56 -7.47
N HIS A 193 3.10 -7.85 -6.48
CA HIS A 193 3.75 -7.67 -5.18
C HIS A 193 3.04 -8.37 -4.02
N ALA A 194 1.75 -8.70 -4.16
CA ALA A 194 0.94 -9.28 -3.10
C ALA A 194 0.16 -10.53 -3.53
N GLY A 195 0.42 -11.07 -4.73
CA GLY A 195 -0.39 -12.16 -5.28
C GLY A 195 -0.39 -13.41 -4.40
N LYS A 196 0.73 -13.74 -3.75
CA LYS A 196 0.83 -14.92 -2.87
C LYS A 196 0.03 -14.72 -1.59
N GLU A 197 0.06 -13.52 -1.04
CA GLU A 197 -0.64 -13.10 0.16
C GLU A 197 -2.16 -13.11 -0.08
N LEU A 198 -2.60 -12.62 -1.25
CA LEU A 198 -4.00 -12.67 -1.67
C LEU A 198 -4.52 -14.11 -1.86
N VAL A 199 -3.71 -14.99 -2.45
CA VAL A 199 -4.03 -16.42 -2.55
C VAL A 199 -4.04 -17.09 -1.18
N GLY A 200 -3.08 -16.76 -0.31
CA GLY A 200 -3.07 -17.25 1.07
C GLY A 200 -4.36 -16.87 1.81
N TYR A 201 -4.81 -15.63 1.67
CA TYR A 201 -6.09 -15.17 2.22
C TYR A 201 -7.29 -15.96 1.68
N ALA A 202 -7.32 -16.24 0.37
CA ALA A 202 -8.40 -17.01 -0.27
C ALA A 202 -8.57 -18.43 0.29
N THR A 203 -7.51 -18.98 0.88
CA THR A 203 -7.52 -20.30 1.53
C THR A 203 -7.75 -20.25 3.04
N SER A 204 -7.82 -19.06 3.64
CA SER A 204 -8.02 -18.89 5.08
C SER A 204 -9.49 -19.07 5.48
N THR A 205 -9.74 -19.55 6.69
CA THR A 205 -11.09 -19.71 7.27
C THR A 205 -11.67 -18.41 7.84
N ASP A 206 -10.84 -17.37 7.99
CA ASP A 206 -11.18 -16.10 8.62
C ASP A 206 -11.57 -15.02 7.60
N GLN A 207 -12.10 -15.44 6.45
CA GLN A 207 -12.63 -14.52 5.46
C GLN A 207 -13.88 -13.85 6.04
N SER A 208 -13.79 -12.58 6.42
CA SER A 208 -14.98 -11.83 6.82
C SER A 208 -15.85 -11.58 5.60
N GLU A 209 -17.09 -12.06 5.63
CA GLU A 209 -18.10 -11.81 4.60
C GLU A 209 -18.58 -10.36 4.71
N GLU A 210 -17.78 -9.44 4.19
CA GLU A 210 -18.05 -8.01 4.26
C GLU A 210 -18.51 -7.44 2.93
N ARG A 211 -19.43 -6.47 3.03
CA ARG A 211 -19.76 -5.49 1.99
C ARG A 211 -18.51 -4.88 1.33
N ALA A 212 -17.39 -4.81 2.05
CA ALA A 212 -16.11 -4.35 1.53
C ALA A 212 -15.62 -5.18 0.33
N LEU A 213 -15.85 -6.50 0.33
CA LEU A 213 -15.34 -7.41 -0.69
C LEU A 213 -16.34 -7.68 -1.83
N ALA A 214 -17.46 -6.95 -1.89
CA ALA A 214 -18.47 -7.12 -2.92
C ALA A 214 -17.89 -7.04 -4.35
N GLY A 215 -18.46 -7.84 -5.25
CA GLY A 215 -18.17 -7.80 -6.69
C GLY A 215 -18.59 -6.50 -7.36
N GLY A 216 -17.95 -6.19 -8.48
CA GLY A 216 -18.34 -5.16 -9.42
C GLY A 216 -19.39 -5.64 -10.43
N LYS A 217 -19.73 -4.76 -11.37
CA LYS A 217 -20.83 -4.98 -12.33
C LYS A 217 -20.70 -6.25 -13.19
N LEU A 218 -19.48 -6.67 -13.50
CA LEU A 218 -19.16 -7.78 -14.40
C LEU A 218 -18.87 -9.10 -13.66
N TYR A 219 -18.72 -9.06 -12.34
CA TYR A 219 -18.41 -10.24 -11.54
C TYR A 219 -19.61 -10.57 -10.63
N HIS A 220 -20.18 -11.76 -10.84
CA HIS A 220 -21.40 -12.22 -10.17
C HIS A 220 -21.17 -13.39 -9.20
N GLY A 221 -19.91 -13.77 -9.00
CA GLY A 221 -19.53 -14.82 -8.05
C GLY A 221 -19.47 -14.35 -6.60
N PRO A 222 -18.93 -15.16 -5.69
CA PRO A 222 -18.85 -14.86 -4.25
C PRO A 222 -18.10 -13.56 -3.92
N ALA A 223 -18.57 -12.82 -2.92
CA ALA A 223 -17.96 -11.58 -2.43
C ALA A 223 -16.72 -11.83 -1.55
N THR A 224 -15.76 -12.57 -2.08
CA THR A 224 -14.47 -12.84 -1.44
C THR A 224 -13.37 -13.01 -2.49
N VAL A 225 -12.10 -13.14 -2.07
CA VAL A 225 -11.03 -13.64 -2.92
C VAL A 225 -11.12 -15.16 -2.95
N CYS A 226 -11.38 -15.73 -4.13
CA CYS A 226 -11.49 -17.17 -4.34
C CYS A 226 -10.96 -17.55 -5.72
N ALA A 227 -10.80 -18.85 -5.97
CA ALA A 227 -10.34 -19.37 -7.27
C ALA A 227 -11.14 -18.82 -8.45
N GLU A 228 -12.48 -18.79 -8.34
CA GLU A 228 -13.35 -18.24 -9.39
C GLU A 228 -13.04 -16.77 -9.68
N ARG A 229 -12.92 -15.93 -8.65
CA ARG A 229 -12.63 -14.50 -8.82
C ARG A 229 -11.22 -14.23 -9.32
N TRP A 230 -10.25 -15.01 -8.87
CA TRP A 230 -8.87 -14.94 -9.33
C TRP A 230 -8.78 -15.26 -10.83
N GLU A 231 -9.44 -16.32 -11.27
CA GLU A 231 -9.53 -16.68 -12.69
C GLU A 231 -10.26 -15.62 -13.51
N PHE A 232 -11.33 -15.03 -12.95
CA PHE A 232 -12.02 -13.90 -13.59
C PHE A 232 -11.07 -12.72 -13.80
N TRP A 233 -10.34 -12.27 -12.77
CA TRP A 233 -9.37 -11.18 -12.89
C TRP A 233 -8.25 -11.48 -13.87
N LYS A 234 -7.70 -12.71 -13.83
CA LYS A 234 -6.67 -13.15 -14.77
C LYS A 234 -7.15 -13.03 -16.22
N LYS A 235 -8.37 -13.48 -16.50
CA LYS A 235 -8.99 -13.36 -17.82
C LYS A 235 -9.13 -11.89 -18.24
N ARG A 236 -9.62 -11.03 -17.34
CA ARG A 236 -9.78 -9.58 -17.61
C ARG A 236 -8.43 -8.91 -17.92
N PHE A 237 -7.35 -9.24 -17.21
CA PHE A 237 -6.01 -8.76 -17.57
C PHE A 237 -5.56 -9.21 -18.96
N GLY A 238 -5.87 -10.45 -19.36
CA GLY A 238 -5.58 -10.94 -20.71
C GLY A 238 -6.32 -10.18 -21.81
N GLU A 239 -7.60 -9.90 -21.58
CA GLU A 239 -8.41 -9.07 -22.50
C GLU A 239 -7.82 -7.66 -22.63
N VAL A 240 -7.35 -7.05 -21.53
CA VAL A 240 -6.64 -5.75 -21.56
C VAL A 240 -5.32 -5.83 -22.33
N ALA A 241 -4.56 -6.93 -22.20
CA ALA A 241 -3.29 -7.10 -22.90
C ALA A 241 -3.47 -7.17 -24.43
N GLU A 242 -4.57 -7.77 -24.89
CA GLU A 242 -4.90 -7.95 -26.30
C GLU A 242 -5.62 -6.73 -26.92
N ALA A 243 -6.24 -5.88 -26.10
CA ALA A 243 -6.95 -4.70 -26.54
C ALA A 243 -6.07 -3.70 -27.33
N LEU A 244 -6.71 -2.90 -28.19
CA LEU A 244 -6.06 -1.75 -28.82
C LEU A 244 -5.91 -0.62 -27.79
N GLY A 245 -4.73 -0.03 -27.66
CA GLY A 245 -4.50 1.04 -26.69
C GLY A 245 -3.03 1.23 -26.33
N ASP A 246 -2.79 1.83 -25.16
CA ASP A 246 -1.45 2.11 -24.65
C ASP A 246 -0.62 0.83 -24.47
N ASN A 247 0.50 0.73 -25.17
CA ASN A 247 1.41 -0.41 -25.12
C ASN A 247 2.00 -0.65 -23.72
N ARG A 248 2.19 0.39 -22.90
CA ARG A 248 2.67 0.25 -21.52
C ARG A 248 1.66 -0.54 -20.69
N VAL A 249 0.40 -0.13 -20.76
CA VAL A 249 -0.70 -0.75 -20.00
C VAL A 249 -0.90 -2.18 -20.44
N ARG A 250 -0.89 -2.43 -21.75
CA ARG A 250 -1.00 -3.79 -22.31
C ARG A 250 0.13 -4.69 -21.82
N ALA A 251 1.37 -4.20 -21.82
CA ALA A 251 2.51 -4.95 -21.31
C ALA A 251 2.41 -5.22 -19.80
N LYS A 252 1.91 -4.24 -19.03
CA LYS A 252 1.69 -4.38 -17.58
C LYS A 252 0.60 -5.41 -17.27
N ALA A 253 -0.53 -5.33 -17.97
CA ALA A 253 -1.63 -6.28 -17.87
C ALA A 253 -1.19 -7.70 -18.22
N LYS A 254 -0.41 -7.86 -19.30
CA LYS A 254 0.17 -9.15 -19.67
C LYS A 254 1.07 -9.70 -18.57
N LYS A 255 1.95 -8.87 -18.01
CA LYS A 255 2.83 -9.29 -16.91
C LYS A 255 2.04 -9.73 -15.67
N ALA A 256 0.95 -9.03 -15.34
CA ALA A 256 0.06 -9.43 -14.26
C ALA A 256 -0.62 -10.77 -14.57
N GLN A 257 -1.20 -10.94 -15.76
CA GLN A 257 -1.79 -12.20 -16.20
C GLN A 257 -0.80 -13.38 -16.08
N GLU A 258 0.41 -13.24 -16.63
CA GLU A 258 1.46 -14.25 -16.56
C GLU A 258 1.84 -14.57 -15.10
N ALA A 259 1.91 -13.57 -14.23
CA ALA A 259 2.15 -13.79 -12.80
C ALA A 259 1.02 -14.61 -12.15
N MET A 260 -0.25 -14.31 -12.48
CA MET A 260 -1.40 -15.05 -11.96
C MET A 260 -1.47 -16.50 -12.44
N GLU A 261 -0.88 -16.84 -13.59
CA GLU A 261 -0.74 -18.24 -14.04
C GLU A 261 0.22 -19.04 -13.15
N THR A 262 1.24 -18.37 -12.59
CA THR A 262 2.22 -18.99 -11.68
C THR A 262 1.76 -19.04 -10.22
N ILE A 263 0.80 -18.21 -9.83
CA ILE A 263 0.27 -18.11 -8.47
C ILE A 263 -1.13 -18.74 -8.46
N THR A 264 -1.24 -19.97 -7.96
CA THR A 264 -2.48 -20.74 -8.01
C THR A 264 -3.14 -20.79 -6.64
N ILE A 265 -4.47 -20.58 -6.61
CA ILE A 265 -5.31 -20.92 -5.46
C ILE A 265 -5.53 -22.43 -5.54
N GLY A 266 -5.07 -23.15 -4.51
CA GLY A 266 -5.15 -24.61 -4.41
C GLY A 266 -6.58 -25.13 -4.28
#